data_AF-A0A284S987-F1
#
_entry.id   AF-A0A284S987-F1
#
_cell.length_a   1.000
_cell.length_b   1.000
_cell.length_c   1.000
_cell.angle_alpha   90.00
_cell.angle_beta   90.00
_cell.angle_gamma   90.00
#
_symmetry.space_group_name_H-M   'P 1'
#
loop_
_entity.id
_entity.type
_entity.pdbx_description
1 polymer ?
#
loop_
_entity_poly.entity_id
_entity_poly.type
_entity_poly.pdbx_seq_one_letter_code
_entity_poly.pdbx_strand_id
1 'polypeptide(L)'
;MASEGSSSSRRTLLIHEIKIRITWPTKKSRFRLKITPGNKRPTETKEIKVDRVGVMPKWTQKLMLDVDPQTKILWELYGRRVLRSELFGSIEVLGELFEGTSTDIHVSDGSSEVAVLKISGKFSSAKDVMMDAVPNIKNPSESPMFLDDSDTLQKVFDAMKTMIDTLVGVHPVATIAWGFLSIGFEIVKNQRDTK
;
A
#
# COMPACT_ATOMS: atom_id res chain seq x y z
N MET A 1 7.51 20.17 29.48
CA MET A 1 6.99 18.81 29.23
C MET A 1 7.10 18.56 27.74
N ALA A 2 8.08 17.78 27.32
CA ALA A 2 8.30 17.42 25.92
C ALA A 2 7.35 16.27 25.57
N SER A 3 6.45 16.46 24.60
CA SER A 3 5.67 15.35 24.06
C SER A 3 6.57 14.59 23.09
N GLU A 4 6.88 13.36 23.47
CA GLU A 4 7.63 12.38 22.69
C GLU A 4 7.08 12.31 21.25
N GLY A 5 7.95 12.62 20.30
CA GLY A 5 7.72 12.34 18.90
C GLY A 5 7.71 10.83 18.70
N SER A 6 6.52 10.23 18.78
CA SER A 6 6.27 8.89 18.26
C SER A 6 6.58 8.92 16.76
N SER A 7 7.79 8.50 16.41
CA SER A 7 8.15 8.11 15.05
C SER A 7 7.43 6.80 14.73
N SER A 8 6.10 6.85 14.64
CA SER A 8 5.28 5.78 14.08
C SER A 8 5.84 5.51 12.68
N SER A 9 6.51 4.36 12.54
CA SER A 9 7.01 3.91 11.24
C SER A 9 5.78 3.68 10.37
N ARG A 10 5.40 4.68 9.57
CA ARG A 10 4.30 4.55 8.63
C ARG A 10 4.64 3.45 7.63
N ARG A 11 3.91 2.35 7.68
CA ARG A 11 4.04 1.22 6.76
C ARG A 11 2.92 1.31 5.73
N THR A 12 3.20 0.86 4.50
CA THR A 12 2.17 0.80 3.47
C THR A 12 1.53 -0.59 3.50
N LEU A 13 0.23 -0.68 3.75
CA LEU A 13 -0.52 -1.91 3.58
C LEU A 13 -0.75 -2.18 2.09
N LEU A 14 -0.16 -3.27 1.59
CA LEU A 14 -0.29 -3.75 0.22
C LEU A 14 -1.37 -4.83 0.18
N ILE A 15 -2.54 -4.50 -0.32
CA ILE A 15 -3.62 -5.47 -0.56
C ILE A 15 -3.46 -6.00 -1.98
N HIS A 16 -3.36 -7.32 -2.12
CA HIS A 16 -3.13 -7.98 -3.39
C HIS A 16 -4.40 -8.56 -4.00
N GLU A 17 -5.31 -9.05 -3.15
CA GLU A 17 -6.53 -9.71 -3.58
C GLU A 17 -7.66 -9.40 -2.60
N ILE A 18 -8.86 -9.16 -3.16
CA ILE A 18 -10.09 -8.97 -2.39
C ILE A 18 -11.17 -9.81 -3.05
N LYS A 19 -11.57 -10.90 -2.44
CA LYS A 19 -12.72 -11.68 -2.89
C LYS A 19 -13.93 -11.30 -2.06
N ILE A 20 -15.08 -11.19 -2.70
CA ILE A 20 -16.34 -10.87 -2.03
C ILE A 20 -17.27 -12.06 -2.22
N ARG A 21 -17.89 -12.55 -1.16
CA ARG A 21 -18.98 -13.52 -1.21
C ARG A 21 -20.21 -12.90 -0.58
N ILE A 22 -21.23 -12.63 -1.39
CA ILE A 22 -22.52 -12.15 -0.87
C ILE A 22 -23.24 -13.34 -0.24
N THR A 23 -23.58 -13.24 1.04
CA THR A 23 -24.25 -14.31 1.79
C THR A 23 -25.75 -14.04 1.93
N TRP A 24 -26.15 -12.77 1.94
CA TRP A 24 -27.55 -12.39 2.08
C TRP A 24 -28.31 -12.27 0.73
N PRO A 25 -29.58 -12.73 0.65
CA PRO A 25 -30.41 -12.53 -0.52
C PRO A 25 -30.59 -11.05 -0.89
N THR A 26 -30.22 -10.67 -2.11
CA THR A 26 -30.29 -9.26 -2.55
C THR A 26 -30.61 -9.12 -4.04
N LYS A 27 -31.29 -8.03 -4.40
CA LYS A 27 -31.53 -7.63 -5.79
C LYS A 27 -30.40 -6.75 -6.35
N LYS A 28 -29.37 -6.43 -5.56
CA LYS A 28 -28.17 -5.68 -5.96
C LYS A 28 -27.28 -6.60 -6.80
N SER A 29 -26.78 -6.10 -7.94
CA SER A 29 -25.97 -6.90 -8.88
C SER A 29 -24.58 -6.34 -9.10
N ARG A 30 -24.31 -5.10 -8.65
CA ARG A 30 -22.99 -4.47 -8.72
C ARG A 30 -22.57 -4.04 -7.33
N PHE A 31 -21.31 -4.27 -6.98
CA PHE A 31 -20.78 -3.99 -5.65
C PHE A 31 -19.45 -3.26 -5.74
N ARG A 32 -19.18 -2.38 -4.79
CA ARG A 32 -17.90 -1.68 -4.63
C ARG A 32 -17.57 -1.57 -3.15
N LEU A 33 -16.29 -1.54 -2.83
CA LEU A 33 -15.80 -1.26 -1.49
C LEU A 33 -15.35 0.18 -1.40
N LYS A 34 -15.66 0.80 -0.26
CA LYS A 34 -15.08 2.06 0.19
C LYS A 34 -14.30 1.76 1.47
N ILE A 35 -13.01 2.06 1.43
CA ILE A 35 -12.04 1.68 2.46
C ILE A 35 -11.51 2.97 3.08
N THR A 36 -11.78 3.17 4.37
CA THR A 36 -11.45 4.42 5.08
C THR A 36 -10.52 4.11 6.24
N PRO A 37 -9.21 4.39 6.12
CA PRO A 37 -8.28 4.14 7.21
C PRO A 37 -8.22 5.32 8.18
N GLY A 38 -8.70 5.11 9.42
CA GLY A 38 -8.82 6.15 10.44
C GLY A 38 -9.54 7.38 9.90
N ASN A 39 -8.92 8.55 10.09
CA ASN A 39 -9.46 9.83 9.61
C ASN A 39 -8.88 10.25 8.24
N LYS A 40 -8.31 9.32 7.47
CA LYS A 40 -7.77 9.62 6.13
C LYS A 40 -8.87 9.59 5.07
N ARG A 41 -8.53 10.08 3.88
CA ARG A 41 -9.43 10.05 2.72
C ARG A 41 -9.78 8.60 2.36
N PRO A 42 -11.06 8.31 2.07
CA PRO A 42 -11.48 6.98 1.64
C PRO A 42 -10.90 6.65 0.26
N THR A 43 -10.56 5.38 0.07
CA THR A 43 -10.22 4.81 -1.24
C THR A 43 -11.38 3.93 -1.69
N GLU A 44 -11.90 4.20 -2.89
CA GLU A 44 -12.94 3.39 -3.50
C GLU A 44 -12.34 2.42 -4.50
N THR A 45 -12.94 1.24 -4.56
CA THR A 45 -12.54 0.21 -5.50
C THR A 45 -13.39 0.26 -6.78
N LYS A 46 -12.98 -0.49 -7.80
CA LYS A 46 -13.83 -0.67 -8.99
C LYS A 46 -15.12 -1.40 -8.62
N GLU A 47 -16.20 -1.10 -9.35
CA GLU A 47 -17.44 -1.88 -9.24
C GLU A 47 -17.23 -3.27 -9.85
N ILE A 48 -17.70 -4.30 -9.15
CA ILE A 48 -17.75 -5.67 -9.62
C ILE A 48 -19.19 -6.13 -9.80
N LYS A 49 -19.45 -6.92 -10.84
CA LYS A 49 -20.76 -7.53 -11.05
C LYS A 49 -20.82 -8.88 -10.33
N VAL A 50 -21.85 -9.07 -9.51
CA VAL A 50 -22.12 -10.31 -8.78
C VAL A 50 -23.51 -10.77 -9.16
N ASP A 51 -23.58 -11.78 -10.01
CA ASP A 51 -24.83 -12.23 -10.63
C ASP A 51 -25.62 -13.21 -9.75
N ARG A 52 -24.99 -13.82 -8.74
CA ARG A 52 -25.61 -14.82 -7.86
C ARG A 52 -25.09 -14.73 -6.44
N VAL A 53 -25.98 -14.87 -5.47
CA VAL A 53 -25.67 -15.01 -4.03
C VAL A 53 -24.89 -16.30 -3.81
N GLY A 54 -23.95 -16.28 -2.87
CA GLY A 54 -23.11 -17.44 -2.50
C GLY A 54 -21.90 -17.66 -3.40
N VAL A 55 -21.87 -17.06 -4.60
CA VAL A 55 -20.70 -17.08 -5.49
C VAL A 55 -19.65 -16.10 -4.97
N MET A 56 -18.39 -16.51 -5.01
CA MET A 56 -17.24 -15.69 -4.64
C MET A 56 -16.51 -15.24 -5.90
N PRO A 57 -16.95 -14.16 -6.57
CA PRO A 57 -16.21 -13.59 -7.70
C PRO A 57 -14.78 -13.28 -7.27
N LYS A 58 -13.84 -13.85 -8.03
CA LYS A 58 -12.43 -13.50 -7.90
C LYS A 58 -12.24 -12.12 -8.48
N TRP A 59 -11.82 -11.21 -7.63
CA TRP A 59 -11.51 -9.86 -8.01
C TRP A 59 -10.18 -9.48 -7.40
N THR A 60 -9.24 -9.17 -8.28
CA THR A 60 -7.87 -8.89 -7.90
C THR A 60 -7.66 -7.41 -8.13
N GLN A 61 -7.62 -6.65 -7.05
CA GLN A 61 -7.26 -5.24 -7.09
C GLN A 61 -6.08 -5.02 -6.14
N LYS A 62 -5.00 -4.49 -6.70
CA LYS A 62 -3.86 -4.01 -5.91
C LYS A 62 -4.21 -2.66 -5.31
N LEU A 63 -4.11 -2.52 -3.99
CA LEU A 63 -4.30 -1.27 -3.29
C LEU A 63 -3.12 -1.02 -2.37
N MET A 64 -2.69 0.24 -2.30
CA MET A 64 -1.66 0.71 -1.39
C MET A 64 -2.30 1.68 -0.42
N LEU A 65 -2.32 1.34 0.86
CA LEU A 65 -2.86 2.19 1.93
C LEU A 65 -1.72 2.56 2.88
N ASP A 66 -1.37 3.83 2.97
CA ASP A 66 -0.43 4.32 3.98
C ASP A 66 -1.13 4.33 5.34
N VAL A 67 -0.89 3.34 6.20
CA VAL A 67 -1.61 3.15 7.48
C VAL A 67 -0.69 2.53 8.53
N ASP A 68 -0.82 2.97 9.77
CA ASP A 68 -0.15 2.29 10.89
C ASP A 68 -0.88 0.96 11.18
N PRO A 69 -0.20 -0.14 11.55
CA PRO A 69 -0.83 -1.40 11.92
C PRO A 69 -1.96 -1.27 12.95
N GLN A 70 -1.85 -0.33 13.90
CA GLN A 70 -2.88 -0.09 14.92
C GLN A 70 -4.03 0.80 14.43
N THR A 71 -3.99 1.27 13.18
CA THR A 71 -5.06 2.08 12.60
C THR A 71 -6.27 1.21 12.33
N LYS A 72 -7.44 1.63 12.82
CA LYS A 72 -8.71 1.05 12.44
C LYS A 72 -9.08 1.44 11.01
N ILE A 73 -9.45 0.46 10.21
CA ILE A 73 -9.85 0.61 8.82
C ILE A 73 -11.32 0.24 8.72
N LEU A 74 -12.14 1.21 8.32
CA LEU A 74 -13.55 1.02 8.03
C LEU A 74 -13.71 0.51 6.61
N TRP A 75 -14.39 -0.62 6.48
CA TRP A 75 -14.74 -1.25 5.22
C TRP A 75 -16.24 -1.12 4.99
N GLU A 76 -16.63 -0.40 3.96
CA GLU A 76 -18.02 -0.20 3.59
C GLU A 76 -18.30 -0.87 2.25
N LEU A 77 -19.22 -1.83 2.24
CA LEU A 77 -19.68 -2.49 1.04
C LEU A 77 -20.91 -1.75 0.52
N TYR A 78 -20.79 -1.14 -0.66
CA TYR A 78 -21.91 -0.54 -1.36
C TYR A 78 -22.38 -1.49 -2.45
N GLY A 79 -23.69 -1.58 -2.62
CA GLY A 79 -24.27 -2.32 -3.72
C GLY A 79 -25.32 -1.52 -4.48
N ARG A 80 -25.41 -1.80 -5.77
CA ARG A 80 -26.21 -1.09 -6.76
C ARG A 80 -27.05 -2.07 -7.56
N ARG A 81 -28.30 -1.67 -7.83
CA ARG A 81 -29.22 -2.39 -8.73
C ARG A 81 -29.40 -1.70 -10.08
N VAL A 82 -29.57 -0.37 -10.07
CA VAL A 82 -29.85 0.40 -11.30
C VAL A 82 -28.94 1.63 -11.38
N LEU A 83 -29.23 2.68 -10.63
CA LEU A 83 -28.48 3.94 -10.66
C LEU A 83 -27.97 4.38 -9.28
N ARG A 84 -28.69 4.02 -8.21
CA ARG A 84 -28.33 4.37 -6.85
C ARG A 84 -27.47 3.28 -6.21
N SER A 85 -26.32 3.70 -5.69
CA SER A 85 -25.48 2.88 -4.82
C SER A 85 -25.88 3.15 -3.37
N GLU A 86 -26.10 2.08 -2.62
CA GLU A 86 -26.52 2.14 -1.22
C GLU A 86 -25.60 1.27 -0.39
N LEU A 87 -25.31 1.72 0.83
CA LEU A 87 -24.59 0.92 1.81
C LEU A 87 -25.33 -0.41 1.98
N PHE A 88 -24.57 -1.49 1.90
CA PHE A 88 -25.07 -2.85 2.04
C PHE A 88 -24.61 -3.45 3.36
N GLY A 89 -23.40 -3.10 3.80
CA GLY A 89 -22.93 -3.36 5.15
C GLY A 89 -21.56 -2.74 5.39
N SER A 90 -21.12 -2.76 6.65
CA SER A 90 -19.81 -2.28 7.04
C SER A 90 -19.19 -3.10 8.15
N ILE A 91 -17.88 -2.92 8.33
CA ILE A 91 -17.10 -3.49 9.42
C ILE A 91 -15.86 -2.65 9.65
N GLU A 92 -15.45 -2.51 10.90
CA GLU A 92 -14.22 -1.82 11.28
C GLU A 92 -13.18 -2.84 11.78
N VAL A 93 -11.98 -2.78 11.22
CA VAL A 93 -10.93 -3.79 11.45
C VAL A 93 -9.57 -3.13 11.59
N LEU A 94 -8.73 -3.60 12.51
CA LEU A 94 -7.36 -3.11 12.67
C LEU A 94 -6.48 -3.51 11.48
N GLY A 95 -5.58 -2.61 11.08
CA GLY A 95 -4.63 -2.84 9.98
C GLY A 95 -3.75 -4.08 10.18
N GLU A 96 -3.35 -4.38 11.42
CA GLU A 96 -2.56 -5.55 11.79
C GLU A 96 -3.21 -6.89 11.40
N LEU A 97 -4.53 -6.94 11.21
CA LEU A 97 -5.23 -8.16 10.79
C LEU A 97 -4.73 -8.68 9.42
N PHE A 98 -4.13 -7.81 8.62
CA PHE A 98 -3.62 -8.12 7.30
C PHE A 98 -2.12 -8.43 7.29
N GLU A 99 -1.47 -8.62 8.44
CA GLU A 99 -0.06 -9.00 8.48
C GLU A 99 0.10 -10.52 8.29
N GLY A 100 0.28 -10.95 7.03
CA GLY A 100 0.79 -12.28 6.69
C GLY A 100 -0.10 -13.15 5.81
N THR A 101 -1.33 -13.44 6.24
CA THR A 101 -2.21 -14.43 5.57
C THR A 101 -3.51 -13.85 5.02
N SER A 102 -4.21 -14.63 4.20
CA SER A 102 -5.53 -14.27 3.69
C SER A 102 -6.54 -14.34 4.84
N THR A 103 -7.15 -13.21 5.16
CA THR A 103 -8.13 -13.10 6.26
C THR A 103 -9.54 -12.96 5.72
N ASP A 104 -10.48 -13.68 6.35
CA ASP A 104 -11.90 -13.58 6.07
C ASP A 104 -12.53 -12.57 7.04
N ILE A 105 -13.22 -11.57 6.49
CA ILE A 105 -13.86 -10.49 7.24
C ILE A 105 -15.36 -10.54 6.96
N HIS A 106 -16.13 -10.54 8.03
CA HIS A 106 -17.58 -10.63 7.97
C HIS A 106 -18.17 -9.22 8.00
N VAL A 107 -18.84 -8.83 6.92
CA VAL A 107 -19.49 -7.53 6.77
C VAL A 107 -20.94 -7.68 7.18
N SER A 108 -21.43 -6.76 8.02
CA SER A 108 -22.80 -6.79 8.53
C SER A 108 -23.56 -5.52 8.16
N ASP A 109 -24.89 -5.61 8.11
CA ASP A 109 -25.77 -4.42 8.02
C ASP A 109 -26.15 -3.84 9.39
N GLY A 110 -25.51 -4.33 10.47
CA GLY A 110 -25.84 -4.04 11.86
C GLY A 110 -26.72 -5.10 12.53
N SER A 111 -27.41 -5.94 11.77
CA SER A 111 -28.28 -7.01 12.29
C SER A 111 -27.87 -8.40 11.83
N SER A 112 -27.42 -8.53 10.58
CA SER A 112 -27.07 -9.79 9.95
C SER A 112 -25.79 -9.66 9.14
N GLU A 113 -25.06 -10.76 9.00
CA GLU A 113 -23.98 -10.85 8.03
C GLU A 113 -24.56 -10.78 6.61
N VAL A 114 -24.02 -9.87 5.81
CA VAL A 114 -24.46 -9.65 4.42
C VAL A 114 -23.45 -10.12 3.38
N ALA A 115 -22.16 -10.14 3.75
CA ALA A 115 -21.09 -10.57 2.89
C ALA A 115 -19.85 -11.00 3.68
N VAL A 116 -19.04 -11.85 3.08
CA VAL A 116 -17.70 -12.18 3.56
C VAL A 116 -16.68 -11.64 2.56
N LEU A 117 -15.71 -10.87 3.06
CA LEU A 117 -14.56 -10.37 2.30
C LEU A 117 -13.35 -11.24 2.63
N LYS A 118 -12.78 -11.92 1.64
CA LYS A 118 -11.52 -12.62 1.79
C LYS A 118 -10.41 -11.75 1.22
N ILE A 119 -9.60 -11.18 2.09
CA ILE A 119 -8.58 -10.19 1.76
C ILE A 119 -7.21 -10.79 2.01
N SER A 120 -6.33 -10.71 1.01
CA SER A 120 -4.91 -11.00 1.20
C SER A 120 -4.11 -9.72 1.08
N GLY A 121 -3.46 -9.33 2.17
CA GLY A 121 -2.58 -8.18 2.22
C GLY A 121 -1.33 -8.47 3.03
N LYS A 122 -0.38 -7.55 2.98
CA LYS A 122 0.75 -7.47 3.92
C LYS A 122 1.23 -6.05 4.03
N PHE A 123 1.76 -5.67 5.18
CA PHE A 123 2.52 -4.44 5.27
C PHE A 123 3.80 -4.57 4.46
N SER A 124 4.13 -3.51 3.71
CA SER A 124 5.34 -3.42 2.92
C SER A 124 6.55 -3.59 3.82
N SER A 125 7.30 -4.67 3.64
CA SER A 125 8.66 -4.74 4.16
C SER A 125 9.61 -3.94 3.26
N ALA A 126 10.78 -3.55 3.77
CA ALA A 126 11.81 -2.91 2.94
C ALA A 126 12.17 -3.76 1.70
N LYS A 127 12.08 -5.09 1.82
CA LYS A 127 12.29 -6.05 0.73
C LYS A 127 11.19 -6.03 -0.33
N ASP A 128 9.94 -5.81 0.08
CA ASP A 128 8.80 -5.75 -0.85
C ASP A 128 8.81 -4.48 -1.69
N VAL A 129 9.17 -3.34 -1.08
CA VAL A 129 9.39 -2.08 -1.80
C VAL A 129 10.53 -2.22 -2.81
N MET A 130 11.60 -2.94 -2.45
CA MET A 130 12.72 -3.22 -3.35
C MET A 130 12.29 -4.05 -4.57
N MET A 131 11.51 -5.11 -4.39
CA MET A 131 11.07 -5.96 -5.52
C MET A 131 10.11 -5.24 -6.49
N ASP A 132 9.32 -4.27 -6.04
CA ASP A 132 8.46 -3.46 -6.93
C ASP A 132 9.23 -2.31 -7.62
N ALA A 133 10.30 -1.79 -7.01
CA ALA A 133 11.13 -0.73 -7.58
C ALA A 133 12.12 -1.26 -8.64
N VAL A 134 12.77 -2.40 -8.39
CA VAL A 134 13.79 -3.00 -9.27
C VAL A 134 13.35 -3.17 -10.74
N PRO A 135 12.14 -3.66 -11.07
CA PRO A 135 11.75 -3.82 -12.48
C PRO A 135 11.43 -2.50 -13.20
N ASN A 136 11.22 -1.39 -12.47
CA ASN A 136 10.97 -0.06 -13.05
C ASN A 136 12.22 0.81 -13.17
N ILE A 137 13.33 0.39 -12.57
CA ILE A 137 14.63 1.02 -12.80
C ILE A 137 15.12 0.49 -14.14
N LYS A 138 14.85 1.24 -15.22
CA LYS A 138 15.64 1.10 -16.45
C LYS A 138 17.10 1.17 -16.00
N ASN A 139 17.88 0.13 -16.34
CA ASN A 139 19.33 0.17 -16.20
C ASN A 139 19.79 1.57 -16.66
N PRO A 140 20.54 2.32 -15.83
CA PRO A 140 21.09 3.58 -16.28
C PRO A 140 21.80 3.25 -17.59
N SER A 141 21.35 3.89 -18.67
CA SER A 141 21.94 3.69 -19.98
C SER A 141 23.45 3.83 -19.83
N GLU A 142 24.19 2.91 -20.43
CA GLU A 142 25.65 2.96 -20.59
C GLU A 142 26.05 4.16 -21.46
N SER A 143 25.64 5.37 -21.07
CA SER A 143 26.23 6.61 -21.54
C SER A 143 27.35 6.92 -20.55
N PRO A 144 28.63 6.90 -20.98
CA PRO A 144 29.74 7.29 -20.14
C PRO A 144 29.69 8.82 -20.04
N MET A 145 28.81 9.34 -19.18
CA MET A 145 28.91 10.73 -18.76
C MET A 145 29.89 10.73 -17.59
N PHE A 146 31.15 10.89 -17.97
CA PHE A 146 32.32 10.98 -17.11
C PHE A 146 32.06 11.92 -15.93
N LEU A 147 31.89 11.34 -14.74
CA LEU A 147 32.08 12.04 -13.46
C LEU A 147 33.55 11.83 -13.08
N ASP A 148 34.39 12.73 -13.59
CA ASP A 148 35.86 12.63 -13.55
C ASP A 148 36.50 12.96 -12.20
N ASP A 149 35.74 13.42 -11.20
CA ASP A 149 36.28 13.76 -9.87
C ASP A 149 35.45 13.21 -8.70
N SER A 150 36.13 12.68 -7.68
CA SER A 150 35.56 12.18 -6.42
C SER A 150 34.79 13.26 -5.66
N ASP A 151 35.28 14.50 -5.71
CA ASP A 151 34.62 15.69 -5.14
C ASP A 151 33.28 16.00 -5.81
N THR A 152 33.15 15.74 -7.11
CA THR A 152 31.92 15.99 -7.86
C THR A 152 30.87 14.93 -7.53
N LEU A 153 31.28 13.67 -7.37
CA LEU A 153 30.43 12.57 -6.89
C LEU A 153 29.94 12.80 -5.46
N GLN A 154 30.83 13.24 -4.56
CA GLN A 154 30.46 13.52 -3.17
C GLN A 154 29.46 14.67 -3.08
N LYS A 155 29.63 15.74 -3.87
CA LYS A 155 28.67 16.86 -3.95
C LYS A 155 27.31 16.46 -4.52
N VAL A 156 27.29 15.64 -5.56
CA VAL A 156 26.04 15.10 -6.12
C VAL A 156 25.34 14.21 -5.09
N PHE A 157 26.10 13.41 -4.35
CA PHE A 157 25.57 12.54 -3.30
C PHE A 157 25.00 13.36 -2.13
N ASP A 158 25.70 14.38 -1.67
CA ASP A 158 25.22 15.25 -0.58
C ASP A 158 23.98 16.05 -1.01
N ALA A 159 23.93 16.50 -2.27
CA ALA A 159 22.74 17.13 -2.83
C ALA A 159 21.55 16.15 -2.92
N MET A 160 21.79 14.91 -3.36
CA MET A 160 20.78 13.87 -3.45
C MET A 160 20.30 13.42 -2.07
N LYS A 161 21.21 13.32 -1.09
CA LYS A 161 20.92 13.08 0.32
C LYS A 161 20.01 14.17 0.87
N THR A 162 20.38 15.43 0.66
CA THR A 162 19.60 16.59 1.14
C THR A 162 18.20 16.59 0.53
N MET A 163 18.09 16.33 -0.78
CA MET A 163 16.79 16.21 -1.45
C MET A 163 15.96 15.07 -0.87
N ILE A 164 16.58 13.91 -0.63
CA ILE A 164 15.89 12.74 -0.09
C ILE A 164 15.53 12.93 1.38
N ASP A 165 16.39 13.52 2.21
CA ASP A 165 16.09 13.89 3.60
C ASP A 165 14.89 14.85 3.66
N THR A 166 14.75 15.74 2.67
CA THR A 166 13.58 16.60 2.52
C THR A 166 12.32 15.80 2.12
N LEU A 167 12.46 14.78 1.28
CA LEU A 167 11.39 13.86 0.88
C LEU A 167 11.01 12.84 1.96
N VAL A 168 11.93 12.45 2.86
CA VAL A 168 11.67 11.56 4.00
C VAL A 168 10.67 12.18 4.96
N GLY A 169 10.66 13.51 5.10
CA GLY A 169 9.62 14.23 5.83
C GLY A 169 8.22 14.10 5.22
N VAL A 170 8.12 13.70 3.94
CA VAL A 170 6.87 13.66 3.17
C VAL A 170 6.43 12.22 2.85
N HIS A 171 7.35 11.27 2.65
CA HIS A 171 7.02 9.89 2.28
C HIS A 171 8.07 8.85 2.76
N PRO A 172 7.69 7.83 3.57
CA PRO A 172 8.62 6.83 4.15
C PRO A 172 9.43 6.02 3.13
N VAL A 173 8.94 5.88 1.90
CA VAL A 173 9.64 5.17 0.81
C VAL A 173 10.94 5.88 0.42
N ALA A 174 11.06 7.19 0.66
CA ALA A 174 12.27 7.94 0.39
C ALA A 174 13.46 7.47 1.27
N THR A 175 13.20 7.08 2.53
CA THR A 175 14.23 6.56 3.45
C THR A 175 14.77 5.21 2.97
N ILE A 176 13.87 4.37 2.45
CA ILE A 176 14.23 3.06 1.92
C ILE A 176 15.04 3.20 0.62
N ALA A 177 14.62 4.09 -0.28
CA ALA A 177 15.37 4.41 -1.49
C ALA A 177 16.77 4.96 -1.19
N TRP A 178 16.92 5.79 -0.14
CA TRP A 178 18.23 6.27 0.31
C TRP A 178 19.15 5.15 0.77
N GLY A 179 18.66 4.24 1.61
CA GLY A 179 19.47 3.12 2.11
C GLY A 179 20.06 2.24 0.99
N PHE A 180 19.34 2.07 -0.11
CA PHE A 180 19.86 1.35 -1.28
C PHE A 180 20.86 2.18 -2.09
N LEU A 181 20.59 3.48 -2.30
CA LEU A 181 21.51 4.37 -3.00
C LEU A 181 22.84 4.53 -2.25
N SER A 182 22.83 4.58 -0.91
CA SER A 182 24.04 4.68 -0.10
C SER A 182 24.93 3.43 -0.21
N ILE A 183 24.34 2.23 -0.26
CA ILE A 183 25.09 0.97 -0.43
C ILE A 183 25.74 0.91 -1.82
N GLY A 184 24.98 1.21 -2.88
CA GLY A 184 25.51 1.26 -4.23
C GLY A 184 26.64 2.28 -4.38
N PHE A 185 26.50 3.43 -3.73
CA PHE A 185 27.53 4.47 -3.72
C PHE A 185 28.79 4.04 -2.96
N GLU A 186 28.66 3.38 -1.81
CA GLU A 186 29.78 2.88 -1.02
C GLU A 186 30.61 1.86 -1.81
N ILE A 187 29.95 0.99 -2.60
CA ILE A 187 30.62 0.05 -3.51
C ILE A 187 31.38 0.78 -4.63
N VAL A 188 30.78 1.80 -5.25
CA VAL A 188 31.41 2.60 -6.32
C VAL A 188 32.60 3.40 -5.78
N LYS A 189 32.49 3.97 -4.58
CA LYS A 189 33.57 4.68 -3.90
C LYS A 189 34.73 3.74 -3.58
N ASN A 190 34.44 2.60 -2.97
CA ASN A 190 35.46 1.61 -2.61
C ASN A 190 36.20 1.06 -3.85
N GLN A 191 35.51 0.89 -4.99
CA GLN A 191 36.15 0.48 -6.26
C GLN A 191 37.04 1.55 -6.91
N ARG A 192 36.78 2.85 -6.63
CA ARG A 192 37.64 3.94 -7.11
C ARG A 192 38.83 4.17 -6.20
N ASP A 193 38.67 4.05 -4.89
CA ASP A 193 39.76 4.24 -3.91
C ASP A 193 40.77 3.06 -3.91
N THR A 194 40.40 1.91 -4.47
CA THR A 194 41.31 0.74 -4.65
C THR A 194 42.03 0.71 -6.00
N LYS A 195 41.80 1.68 -6.88
CA LYS A 195 42.45 1.80 -8.20
C LYS A 195 43.51 2.90 -8.19
#